data_AF-Q81A51-F1
#
_entry.id   AF-Q81A51-F1
#
_cell.length_a   1.000
_cell.length_b   1.000
_cell.length_c   1.000
_cell.angle_alpha   90.00
_cell.angle_beta   90.00
_cell.angle_gamma   90.00
#
_symmetry.space_group_name_H-M   'P 1'
#
loop_
_entity.id
_entity.type
_entity.pdbx_description
1 polymer ?
#
loop_
_entity_poly.entity_id
_entity_poly.type
_entity_poly.pdbx_seq_one_letter_code
_entity_poly.pdbx_strand_id
1 'polypeptide(L)'
;MHNEGVTLTNEYWQAIIHNDSSYDSKFFYAVKSTGIFCRPSCKSRIPNRNNVRIFHHAEQALSENFRPCKRCKPNGITLPNEEWVEQIKDYIEKHYDESLTLDMLAEMCHGSPFHLQRTFKRIIGLTPIEYIQQFRVLKATEYLLHTNQSIKEISTAVGIENPEYFATLFKKKTGFTPTEYRKKNEMKEGYDNEFLQK
;
A
#
# COMPACT_ATOMS: atom_id res chain seq x y z
N MET A 1 -17.66 30.32 -6.66
CA MET A 1 -18.33 29.78 -5.48
C MET A 1 -17.25 29.35 -4.51
N HIS A 2 -17.06 30.12 -3.44
CA HIS A 2 -15.99 29.90 -2.46
C HIS A 2 -16.37 28.68 -1.60
N ASN A 3 -15.59 27.59 -1.69
CA ASN A 3 -15.65 26.51 -0.72
C ASN A 3 -15.08 27.04 0.60
N GLU A 4 -15.95 27.48 1.51
CA GLU A 4 -15.58 27.71 2.90
C GLU A 4 -15.20 26.36 3.50
N GLY A 5 -13.90 26.06 3.48
CA GLY A 5 -13.36 24.89 4.15
C GLY A 5 -13.62 25.02 5.65
N VAL A 6 -14.31 24.03 6.21
CA VAL A 6 -14.55 23.96 7.65
C VAL A 6 -13.20 23.86 8.38
N THR A 7 -12.92 24.81 9.25
CA THR A 7 -11.68 24.81 10.04
C THR A 7 -11.75 23.76 11.15
N LEU A 8 -10.64 23.05 11.39
CA LEU A 8 -10.52 22.13 12.52
C LEU A 8 -10.48 22.91 13.84
N THR A 9 -11.63 23.07 14.48
CA THR A 9 -11.75 23.69 15.80
C THR A 9 -11.22 22.76 16.89
N ASN A 10 -10.90 23.31 18.08
CA ASN A 10 -10.56 22.49 19.24
C ASN A 10 -11.70 21.55 19.62
N GLU A 11 -12.96 21.99 19.52
CA GLU A 11 -14.15 21.17 19.79
C GLU A 11 -14.22 19.94 18.86
N TYR A 12 -14.07 20.15 17.54
CA TYR A 12 -14.08 19.04 16.57
C TYR A 12 -12.90 18.10 16.77
N TRP A 13 -11.73 18.64 17.13
CA TRP A 13 -10.60 17.82 17.49
C TRP A 13 -10.88 16.96 18.73
N GLN A 14 -11.50 17.53 19.77
CA GLN A 14 -11.90 16.78 20.97
C GLN A 14 -12.92 15.67 20.66
N ALA A 15 -13.86 15.91 19.75
CA ALA A 15 -14.82 14.90 19.32
C ALA A 15 -14.14 13.70 18.62
N ILE A 16 -13.12 13.96 17.78
CA ILE A 16 -12.35 12.90 17.10
C ILE A 16 -11.59 12.05 18.11
N ILE A 17 -10.84 12.67 19.03
CA ILE A 17 -9.99 11.92 19.97
C ILE A 17 -10.82 11.11 20.99
N HIS A 18 -12.02 11.60 21.34
CA HIS A 18 -12.91 10.94 22.29
C HIS A 18 -13.92 9.99 21.63
N ASN A 19 -13.87 9.82 20.31
CA ASN A 19 -14.80 8.94 19.58
C ASN A 19 -16.29 9.34 19.84
N ASP A 20 -16.58 10.63 19.85
CA ASP A 20 -17.89 11.15 20.26
C ASP A 20 -18.92 10.99 19.12
N SER A 21 -19.87 10.07 19.29
CA SER A 21 -20.93 9.80 18.31
C SER A 21 -21.96 10.92 18.19
N SER A 22 -22.04 11.86 19.15
CA SER A 22 -22.94 13.01 19.06
C SER A 22 -22.56 13.98 17.92
N TYR A 23 -21.35 13.84 17.36
CA TYR A 23 -20.86 14.63 16.23
C TYR A 23 -20.93 13.89 14.89
N ASP A 24 -21.39 12.63 14.85
CA ASP A 24 -21.40 11.80 13.62
C ASP A 24 -22.22 12.40 12.47
N SER A 25 -23.26 13.17 12.79
CA SER A 25 -24.08 13.87 11.80
C SER A 25 -23.70 15.35 11.61
N LYS A 26 -22.70 15.85 12.36
CA LYS A 26 -22.29 17.26 12.35
C LYS A 26 -21.14 17.52 11.38
N PHE A 27 -20.19 16.59 11.31
CA PHE A 27 -19.05 16.70 10.40
C PHE A 27 -18.39 15.34 10.12
N PHE A 28 -17.59 15.31 9.06
CA PHE A 28 -16.65 14.26 8.71
C PHE A 28 -15.24 14.80 8.78
N TYR A 29 -14.28 13.95 9.11
CA TYR A 29 -12.87 14.31 9.06
C TYR A 29 -12.13 13.44 8.08
N ALA A 30 -11.17 13.99 7.35
CA ALA A 30 -10.31 13.26 6.43
C ALA A 30 -8.84 13.40 6.79
N VAL A 31 -8.08 12.35 6.51
CA VAL A 31 -6.65 12.25 6.82
C VAL A 31 -5.85 12.34 5.52
N LYS A 32 -5.12 13.45 5.33
CA LYS A 32 -4.35 13.74 4.10
C LYS A 32 -3.37 12.64 3.74
N SER A 33 -2.70 12.04 4.72
CA SER A 33 -1.68 11.01 4.48
C SER A 33 -2.26 9.68 3.99
N THR A 34 -3.51 9.34 4.34
CA THR A 34 -4.15 8.09 3.92
C THR A 34 -5.19 8.29 2.81
N GLY A 35 -5.65 9.53 2.59
CA GLY A 35 -6.74 9.83 1.66
C GLY A 35 -8.08 9.23 2.08
N ILE A 36 -8.29 9.00 3.38
CA ILE A 36 -9.52 8.40 3.93
C ILE A 36 -10.26 9.44 4.77
N PHE A 37 -11.60 9.47 4.64
CA PHE A 37 -12.48 10.22 5.53
C PHE A 37 -13.36 9.31 6.41
N CYS A 38 -13.65 9.80 7.60
CA CYS A 38 -14.27 9.10 8.72
C CYS A 38 -15.34 9.98 9.39
N ARG A 39 -16.19 9.34 10.18
CA ARG A 39 -17.02 10.01 11.18
C ARG A 39 -16.24 10.17 12.51
N PRO A 40 -16.56 11.16 13.36
CA PRO A 40 -15.95 11.36 14.68
C PRO A 40 -15.89 10.10 15.55
N SER A 41 -16.94 9.27 15.57
CA SER A 41 -16.94 7.99 16.31
C SER A 41 -16.15 6.84 15.66
N CYS A 42 -15.28 7.12 14.68
CA CYS A 42 -14.50 6.08 14.05
C CYS A 42 -13.48 5.50 15.03
N LYS A 43 -13.50 4.17 15.23
CA LYS A 43 -12.53 3.44 16.06
C LYS A 43 -11.16 3.25 15.41
N SER A 44 -10.83 4.01 14.36
CA SER A 44 -9.49 4.02 13.77
C SER A 44 -8.51 4.73 14.70
N ARG A 45 -7.21 4.46 14.56
CA ARG A 45 -6.18 5.18 15.32
C ARG A 45 -6.31 6.69 15.11
N ILE A 46 -6.05 7.45 16.16
CA ILE A 46 -6.12 8.92 16.11
C ILE A 46 -5.04 9.42 15.13
N PRO A 47 -5.42 10.16 14.06
CA PRO A 47 -4.48 10.65 13.08
C PRO A 47 -3.63 11.81 13.63
N ASN A 48 -2.54 12.15 12.95
CA ASN A 48 -1.84 13.40 13.26
C ASN A 48 -2.75 14.59 12.95
N ARG A 49 -2.95 15.48 13.93
CA ARG A 49 -3.82 16.67 13.83
C ARG A 49 -3.52 17.52 12.59
N ASN A 50 -2.26 17.66 12.20
CA ASN A 50 -1.84 18.48 11.04
C ASN A 50 -2.32 17.90 9.69
N ASN A 51 -2.59 16.60 9.66
CA ASN A 51 -3.09 15.90 8.48
C ASN A 51 -4.62 15.84 8.43
N VAL A 52 -5.34 16.46 9.36
CA VAL A 52 -6.80 16.40 9.41
C VAL A 52 -7.43 17.55 8.64
N ARG A 53 -8.45 17.24 7.83
CA ARG A 53 -9.38 18.19 7.20
C ARG A 53 -10.80 17.88 7.64
N ILE A 54 -11.65 18.90 7.75
CA ILE A 54 -13.06 18.75 8.14
C ILE A 54 -13.97 19.05 6.94
N PHE A 55 -15.06 18.30 6.86
CA PHE A 55 -16.13 18.44 5.87
C PHE A 55 -17.49 18.37 6.57
N HIS A 56 -18.49 19.12 6.12
CA HIS A 56 -19.85 18.99 6.64
C HIS A 56 -20.59 17.81 6.01
N HIS A 57 -20.29 17.53 4.73
CA HIS A 57 -20.96 16.51 3.94
C HIS A 57 -19.94 15.53 3.35
N ALA A 58 -20.33 14.26 3.23
CA ALA A 58 -19.47 13.22 2.69
C ALA A 58 -19.10 13.50 1.22
N GLU A 59 -20.02 14.11 0.48
CA GLU A 59 -19.87 14.51 -0.92
C GLU A 59 -18.72 15.51 -1.11
N GLN A 60 -18.46 16.38 -0.13
CA GLN A 60 -17.33 17.32 -0.18
C GLN A 60 -16.01 16.55 -0.10
N ALA A 61 -15.90 15.60 0.81
CA ALA A 61 -14.72 14.74 0.94
C ALA A 61 -14.48 13.94 -0.35
N LEU A 62 -15.54 13.36 -0.93
CA LEU A 62 -15.48 12.62 -2.19
C LEU A 62 -15.03 13.50 -3.36
N SER A 63 -15.54 14.73 -3.46
CA SER A 63 -15.15 15.68 -4.53
C SER A 63 -13.67 16.09 -4.44
N GLU A 64 -13.07 16.00 -3.26
CA GLU A 64 -11.65 16.21 -3.03
C GLU A 64 -10.80 14.93 -3.10
N ASN A 65 -11.37 13.83 -3.63
CA ASN A 65 -10.73 12.53 -3.77
C ASN A 65 -10.41 11.80 -2.44
N PHE A 66 -11.07 12.17 -1.34
CA PHE A 66 -11.04 11.36 -0.13
C PHE A 66 -12.02 10.20 -0.25
N ARG A 67 -11.64 9.06 0.32
CA ARG A 67 -12.40 7.81 0.24
C ARG A 67 -13.09 7.48 1.56
N PRO A 68 -14.28 6.86 1.52
CA PRO A 68 -15.00 6.53 2.74
C PRO A 68 -14.27 5.42 3.51
N CYS A 69 -14.12 5.60 4.81
CA CYS A 69 -13.52 4.62 5.69
C CYS A 69 -14.34 3.32 5.72
N LYS A 70 -13.70 2.18 5.43
CA LYS A 70 -14.34 0.85 5.50
C LYS A 70 -14.74 0.42 6.92
N ARG A 71 -14.06 0.94 7.95
CA ARG A 71 -14.36 0.64 9.36
C ARG A 71 -15.65 1.30 9.83
N CYS A 72 -15.80 2.62 9.62
CA CYS A 72 -16.96 3.36 10.12
C CYS A 72 -18.08 3.56 9.09
N LYS A 73 -17.82 3.30 7.79
CA LYS A 73 -18.78 3.42 6.69
C LYS A 73 -19.58 4.73 6.78
N PRO A 74 -18.91 5.89 6.66
CA PRO A 74 -19.57 7.18 6.86
C PRO A 74 -20.77 7.30 5.92
N ASN A 75 -21.95 7.61 6.47
CA ASN A 75 -23.24 7.64 5.76
C ASN A 75 -23.60 6.34 5.02
N GLY A 76 -23.10 5.18 5.46
CA GLY A 76 -23.32 3.91 4.76
C GLY A 76 -22.57 3.79 3.43
N ILE A 77 -21.79 4.81 3.04
CA ILE A 77 -20.99 4.81 1.83
C ILE A 77 -19.83 3.84 2.05
N THR A 78 -19.67 2.90 1.12
CA THR A 78 -18.57 1.93 1.14
C THR A 78 -17.80 1.98 -0.17
N LEU A 79 -16.49 1.91 -0.04
CA LEU A 79 -15.62 1.72 -1.19
C LEU A 79 -15.81 0.28 -1.73
N PRO A 80 -15.99 0.08 -3.04
CA PRO A 80 -15.99 -1.25 -3.66
C PRO A 80 -14.78 -2.08 -3.25
N ASN A 81 -14.91 -3.41 -3.28
CA ASN A 81 -13.80 -4.27 -2.88
C ASN A 81 -12.63 -4.22 -3.86
N GLU A 82 -12.94 -4.04 -5.14
CA GLU A 82 -12.01 -3.96 -6.25
C GLU A 82 -11.17 -2.69 -6.13
N GLU A 83 -11.81 -1.52 -5.95
CA GLU A 83 -11.10 -0.26 -5.68
C GLU A 83 -10.27 -0.31 -4.40
N TRP A 84 -10.76 -0.98 -3.36
CA TRP A 84 -10.01 -1.13 -2.11
C TRP A 84 -8.74 -1.97 -2.29
N VAL A 85 -8.85 -3.06 -3.04
CA VAL A 85 -7.71 -3.94 -3.35
C VAL A 85 -6.70 -3.22 -4.23
N GLU A 86 -7.14 -2.44 -5.22
CA GLU A 86 -6.24 -1.68 -6.09
C GLU A 86 -5.40 -0.67 -5.29
N GLN A 87 -5.96 -0.06 -4.24
CA GLN A 87 -5.21 0.88 -3.40
C GLN A 87 -4.12 0.21 -2.58
N ILE A 88 -4.42 -0.98 -2.08
CA ILE A 88 -3.45 -1.77 -1.31
C ILE A 88 -2.34 -2.24 -2.24
N LYS A 89 -2.70 -2.62 -3.47
CA LYS A 89 -1.75 -2.95 -4.52
C LYS A 89 -0.84 -1.76 -4.86
N ASP A 90 -1.41 -0.61 -5.18
CA ASP A 90 -0.67 0.63 -5.47
C ASP A 90 0.28 1.01 -4.33
N TYR A 91 -0.16 0.85 -3.08
CA TYR A 91 0.69 1.11 -1.92
C TYR A 91 1.85 0.13 -1.84
N ILE A 92 1.57 -1.18 -2.00
CA ILE A 92 2.61 -2.21 -2.04
C ILE A 92 3.64 -1.89 -3.12
N GLU A 93 3.21 -1.53 -4.34
CA GLU A 93 4.12 -1.26 -5.45
C GLU A 93 5.02 -0.03 -5.23
N LYS A 94 4.57 0.95 -4.44
CA LYS A 94 5.34 2.17 -4.11
C LYS A 94 6.27 2.01 -2.90
N HIS A 95 5.95 1.08 -2.00
CA HIS A 95 6.63 0.89 -0.71
C HIS A 95 7.13 -0.56 -0.54
N TYR A 96 7.35 -1.27 -1.64
CA TYR A 96 7.65 -2.71 -1.61
C TYR A 96 8.97 -3.01 -0.88
N ASP A 97 9.89 -2.06 -0.86
CA ASP A 97 11.20 -2.12 -0.22
C ASP A 97 11.13 -1.91 1.31
N GLU A 98 9.99 -1.48 1.84
CA GLU A 98 9.77 -1.29 3.27
C GLU A 98 9.30 -2.58 3.97
N SER A 99 9.31 -2.61 5.30
CA SER A 99 8.75 -3.72 6.08
C SER A 99 7.21 -3.66 6.08
N LEU A 100 6.59 -4.29 5.08
CA LEU A 100 5.14 -4.36 4.92
C LEU A 100 4.55 -5.59 5.63
N THR A 101 3.65 -5.35 6.58
CA THR A 101 2.88 -6.41 7.26
C THR A 101 1.40 -6.35 6.88
N LEU A 102 0.70 -7.49 7.00
CA LEU A 102 -0.74 -7.54 6.75
C LEU A 102 -1.52 -6.57 7.67
N ASP A 103 -1.11 -6.46 8.93
CA ASP A 103 -1.71 -5.53 9.90
C ASP A 103 -1.50 -4.08 9.51
N MET A 104 -0.30 -3.72 9.03
CA MET A 104 -0.03 -2.38 8.52
C MET A 104 -0.92 -2.04 7.33
N LEU A 105 -0.98 -2.92 6.33
CA LEU A 105 -1.83 -2.71 5.15
C LEU A 105 -3.32 -2.61 5.52
N ALA A 106 -3.78 -3.45 6.45
CA ALA A 106 -5.15 -3.41 6.93
C ALA A 106 -5.46 -2.12 7.68
N GLU A 107 -4.57 -1.68 8.58
CA GLU A 107 -4.77 -0.46 9.36
C GLU A 107 -4.72 0.77 8.44
N MET A 108 -3.79 0.84 7.49
CA MET A 108 -3.71 1.93 6.53
C MET A 108 -4.99 2.14 5.71
N CYS A 109 -5.66 1.04 5.37
CA CYS A 109 -6.89 1.08 4.59
C CYS A 109 -8.15 0.93 5.47
N HIS A 110 -8.02 1.14 6.79
CA HIS A 110 -9.07 1.02 7.81
C HIS A 110 -9.93 -0.26 7.65
N GLY A 111 -9.27 -1.39 7.37
CA GLY A 111 -9.88 -2.71 7.21
C GLY A 111 -9.48 -3.68 8.31
N SER A 112 -10.00 -4.91 8.23
CA SER A 112 -9.57 -6.05 9.05
C SER A 112 -8.51 -6.85 8.29
N PRO A 113 -7.42 -7.31 8.95
CA PRO A 113 -6.41 -8.18 8.32
C PRO A 113 -7.00 -9.42 7.65
N PHE A 114 -7.95 -10.10 8.32
CA PHE A 114 -8.61 -11.30 7.77
C PHE A 114 -9.48 -10.98 6.55
N HIS A 115 -10.22 -9.87 6.61
CA HIS A 115 -11.02 -9.44 5.47
C HIS A 115 -10.14 -9.03 4.29
N LEU A 116 -9.05 -8.32 4.57
CA LEU A 116 -8.04 -7.95 3.58
C LEU A 116 -7.49 -9.19 2.89
N GLN A 117 -6.98 -10.14 3.66
CA GLN A 117 -6.41 -11.37 3.12
C GLN A 117 -7.40 -12.12 2.21
N ARG A 118 -8.65 -12.31 2.65
CA ARG A 118 -9.68 -13.00 1.87
C ARG A 118 -10.06 -12.24 0.60
N THR A 119 -10.28 -10.94 0.71
CA THR A 119 -10.75 -10.09 -0.39
C THR A 119 -9.65 -9.90 -1.43
N PHE A 120 -8.42 -9.64 -1.00
CA PHE A 120 -7.26 -9.51 -1.89
C PHE A 120 -7.00 -10.81 -2.65
N LYS A 121 -7.02 -11.97 -1.97
CA LYS A 121 -6.88 -13.28 -2.63
C LYS A 121 -8.01 -13.57 -3.62
N ARG A 122 -9.25 -13.21 -3.30
CA ARG A 122 -10.38 -13.40 -4.20
C ARG A 122 -10.24 -12.59 -5.50
N ILE A 123 -9.72 -11.37 -5.41
CA ILE A 123 -9.65 -10.43 -6.55
C ILE A 123 -8.34 -10.60 -7.35
N ILE A 124 -7.20 -10.69 -6.66
CA ILE A 124 -5.86 -10.77 -7.28
C ILE A 124 -5.42 -12.22 -7.53
N GLY A 125 -6.01 -13.19 -6.84
CA GLY A 125 -5.59 -14.60 -6.89
C GLY A 125 -4.46 -14.95 -5.91
N LEU A 126 -3.83 -13.93 -5.31
CA LEU A 126 -2.71 -14.07 -4.37
C LEU A 126 -3.05 -13.42 -3.03
N THR A 127 -2.48 -13.90 -1.94
CA THR A 127 -2.52 -13.14 -0.67
C THR A 127 -1.65 -11.88 -0.75
N PRO A 128 -1.88 -10.86 0.08
CA PRO A 128 -1.05 -9.65 0.09
C PRO A 128 0.45 -9.94 0.24
N ILE A 129 0.82 -10.89 1.11
CA ILE A 129 2.22 -11.28 1.34
C ILE A 129 2.82 -11.98 0.12
N GLU A 130 2.07 -12.88 -0.53
CA GLU A 130 2.52 -13.53 -1.76
C GLU A 130 2.71 -12.53 -2.90
N TYR A 131 1.85 -11.51 -2.97
CA TYR A 131 1.94 -10.43 -3.93
C TYR A 131 3.18 -9.55 -3.70
N ILE A 132 3.43 -9.12 -2.45
CA ILE A 132 4.66 -8.40 -2.06
C ILE A 132 5.90 -9.20 -2.49
N GLN A 133 5.95 -10.49 -2.14
CA GLN A 133 7.07 -11.36 -2.51
C GLN A 133 7.27 -11.45 -4.02
N GLN A 134 6.18 -11.56 -4.79
CA GLN A 134 6.26 -11.61 -6.25
C GLN A 134 6.77 -10.30 -6.84
N PHE A 135 6.28 -9.16 -6.34
CA PHE A 135 6.71 -7.84 -6.81
C PHE A 135 8.18 -7.58 -6.48
N ARG A 136 8.63 -7.94 -5.27
CA ARG A 136 10.05 -7.86 -4.87
C ARG A 136 10.96 -8.71 -5.73
N VAL A 137 10.54 -9.93 -6.08
CA VAL A 137 11.30 -10.79 -7.00
C VAL A 137 11.37 -10.17 -8.40
N LEU A 138 10.26 -9.60 -8.89
CA LEU A 138 10.25 -8.88 -10.17
C LEU A 138 11.24 -7.71 -10.15
N LYS A 139 11.23 -6.87 -9.11
CA LYS A 139 12.22 -5.80 -8.95
C LYS A 139 13.66 -6.31 -8.81
N ALA A 140 13.87 -7.42 -8.11
CA ALA A 140 15.18 -8.05 -8.06
C ALA A 140 15.66 -8.52 -9.45
N THR A 141 14.77 -9.01 -10.31
CA THR A 141 15.16 -9.34 -11.70
C THR A 141 15.64 -8.12 -12.46
N GLU A 142 14.96 -6.97 -12.33
CA GLU A 142 15.39 -5.70 -12.95
C GLU A 142 16.80 -5.30 -12.46
N TYR A 143 17.05 -5.36 -11.15
CA TYR A 143 18.39 -5.05 -10.60
C TYR A 143 19.46 -6.04 -11.07
N LEU A 144 19.15 -7.33 -11.17
CA LEU A 144 20.10 -8.35 -11.61
C LEU A 144 20.50 -8.18 -13.08
N LEU A 145 19.60 -7.66 -13.92
CA LEU A 145 19.80 -7.43 -15.35
C LEU A 145 20.49 -6.10 -15.65
N HIS A 146 20.16 -5.05 -14.90
CA HIS A 146 20.54 -3.68 -15.27
C HIS A 146 21.61 -3.08 -14.37
N THR A 147 22.11 -3.81 -13.36
CA THR A 147 23.12 -3.31 -12.43
C THR A 147 24.17 -4.35 -12.06
N ASN A 148 25.32 -3.87 -11.61
CA ASN A 148 26.40 -4.69 -11.05
C ASN A 148 26.32 -4.84 -9.52
N GLN A 149 25.19 -4.49 -8.90
CA GLN A 149 25.03 -4.60 -7.44
C GLN A 149 25.21 -6.06 -6.99
N SER A 150 25.81 -6.27 -5.83
CA SER A 150 25.93 -7.59 -5.21
C SER A 150 24.55 -8.16 -4.86
N ILE A 151 24.45 -9.49 -4.77
CA ILE A 151 23.20 -10.17 -4.37
C ILE A 151 22.69 -9.67 -3.02
N LYS A 152 23.60 -9.34 -2.10
CA LYS A 152 23.28 -8.78 -0.78
C LYS A 152 22.66 -7.38 -0.89
N GLU A 153 23.25 -6.50 -1.70
CA GLU A 153 22.71 -5.15 -1.92
C GLU A 153 21.32 -5.20 -2.56
N ILE A 154 21.12 -6.08 -3.55
CA ILE A 154 19.81 -6.26 -4.20
C ILE A 154 18.78 -6.77 -3.20
N SER A 155 19.14 -7.77 -2.39
CA SER A 155 18.28 -8.31 -1.34
C SER A 155 17.74 -7.20 -0.42
N THR A 156 18.64 -6.36 0.08
CA THR A 156 18.28 -5.21 0.92
C THR A 156 17.45 -4.18 0.16
N ALA A 157 17.83 -3.85 -1.09
CA ALA A 157 17.13 -2.86 -1.92
C ALA A 157 15.69 -3.26 -2.29
N VAL A 158 15.37 -4.56 -2.29
CA VAL A 158 13.98 -5.04 -2.49
C VAL A 158 13.25 -5.33 -1.19
N GLY A 159 13.79 -4.89 -0.04
CA GLY A 159 13.13 -5.02 1.26
C GLY A 159 13.21 -6.42 1.88
N ILE A 160 14.19 -7.24 1.47
CA ILE A 160 14.45 -8.56 2.05
C ILE A 160 15.81 -8.55 2.74
N GLU A 161 15.83 -8.31 4.04
CA GLU A 161 17.08 -8.16 4.80
C GLU A 161 17.92 -9.44 4.89
N ASN A 162 17.28 -10.61 4.83
CA ASN A 162 17.95 -11.91 4.94
C ASN A 162 18.31 -12.44 3.53
N PRO A 163 19.61 -12.46 3.14
CA PRO A 163 20.03 -12.87 1.80
C PRO A 163 19.76 -14.35 1.49
N GLU A 164 19.83 -15.23 2.48
CA GLU A 164 19.58 -16.67 2.32
C GLU A 164 18.09 -16.93 2.01
N TYR A 165 17.20 -16.24 2.71
CA TYR A 165 15.77 -16.24 2.45
C TYR A 165 15.45 -15.64 1.09
N PHE A 166 16.08 -14.51 0.73
CA PHE A 166 15.97 -13.91 -0.59
C PHE A 166 16.34 -14.90 -1.70
N ALA A 167 17.50 -15.54 -1.62
CA ALA A 167 17.94 -16.51 -2.63
C ALA A 167 16.97 -17.70 -2.75
N THR A 168 16.44 -18.19 -1.62
CA THR A 168 15.45 -19.27 -1.59
C THR A 168 14.13 -18.85 -2.25
N LEU A 169 13.62 -17.66 -1.89
CA LEU A 169 12.38 -17.11 -2.45
C LEU A 169 12.52 -16.85 -3.96
N PHE A 170 13.62 -16.23 -4.36
CA PHE A 170 13.92 -15.92 -5.76
C PHE A 170 13.99 -17.21 -6.60
N LYS A 171 14.69 -18.24 -6.11
CA LYS A 171 14.73 -19.56 -6.77
C LYS A 171 13.36 -20.22 -6.85
N LYS A 172 12.57 -20.16 -5.77
CA LYS A 172 11.21 -20.70 -5.77
C LYS A 172 10.30 -20.03 -6.81
N LYS A 173 10.48 -18.73 -7.04
CA LYS A 173 9.64 -17.94 -7.96
C LYS A 173 10.13 -17.95 -9.42
N THR A 174 11.44 -18.07 -9.65
CA THR A 174 12.04 -17.95 -11.00
C THR A 174 12.65 -19.25 -11.54
N GLY A 175 12.87 -20.25 -10.68
CA GLY A 175 13.57 -21.50 -11.00
C GLY A 175 15.10 -21.42 -10.89
N PHE A 176 15.69 -20.23 -10.74
CA PHE A 176 17.14 -20.01 -10.69
C PHE A 176 17.53 -19.27 -9.42
N THR A 177 18.73 -19.52 -8.89
CA THR A 177 19.31 -18.62 -7.88
C THR A 177 19.58 -17.24 -8.49
N PRO A 178 19.65 -16.16 -7.69
CA PRO A 178 20.00 -14.83 -8.20
C PRO A 178 21.30 -14.81 -9.02
N THR A 179 22.33 -15.53 -8.55
CA THR A 179 23.63 -15.65 -9.24
C THR A 179 23.51 -16.40 -10.57
N GLU A 180 22.78 -17.52 -10.62
CA GLU A 180 22.54 -18.25 -11.87
C GLU A 180 21.74 -17.41 -12.87
N TYR A 181 20.74 -16.67 -12.37
CA TYR A 181 19.92 -15.79 -13.18
C TYR A 181 20.74 -14.68 -13.84
N ARG A 182 21.64 -14.03 -13.09
CA ARG A 182 22.55 -13.00 -13.63
C ARG A 182 23.46 -13.59 -14.71
N LYS A 183 24.19 -14.66 -14.40
CA LYS A 183 25.13 -15.31 -15.33
C LYS A 183 24.45 -15.72 -16.64
N LYS A 184 23.23 -16.27 -16.57
CA LYS A 184 22.49 -16.71 -17.75
C LYS A 184 22.14 -15.55 -18.70
N ASN A 185 21.89 -14.35 -18.16
CA ASN A 185 21.58 -13.19 -18.98
C ASN A 185 22.84 -12.51 -19.52
N GLU A 186 23.92 -12.46 -18.74
CA GLU A 186 25.25 -12.05 -19.24
C GLU A 186 25.69 -12.92 -20.44
N MET A 187 25.42 -14.23 -20.38
CA MET A 187 25.69 -15.13 -21.50
C MET A 187 24.81 -14.85 -22.72
N LYS A 188 23.55 -14.41 -22.55
CA LYS A 188 22.68 -14.05 -23.69
C LYS A 188 23.16 -12.77 -24.38
N GLU A 189 23.50 -11.73 -23.61
CA GLU A 189 24.03 -10.48 -24.18
C GLU A 189 25.42 -10.66 -24.82
N GLY A 190 26.21 -11.62 -24.34
CA GLY A 190 27.48 -12.00 -24.95
C GLY A 190 27.31 -12.65 -26.33
N TYR A 191 26.34 -13.55 -26.50
CA TYR A 191 26.05 -14.20 -27.78
C TYR A 191 25.43 -13.25 -28.81
N ASP A 192 24.58 -12.30 -28.38
CA ASP A 192 23.98 -11.31 -29.29
C ASP A 192 25.03 -10.27 -29.76
N ASN A 193 26.06 -9.97 -28.96
CA ASN A 193 27.16 -9.07 -29.36
C ASN A 193 28.23 -9.74 -30.24
N GLU A 194 28.45 -11.05 -30.10
CA GLU A 194 29.44 -11.79 -30.91
C GLU A 194 28.94 -12.09 -32.34
N PHE A 195 27.62 -12.02 -32.57
CA PHE A 195 26.99 -12.20 -33.89
C PHE A 195 26.92 -10.91 -34.72
N LEU A 196 27.18 -9.73 -34.13
CA LEU A 196 27.17 -8.43 -34.80
C LEU A 196 28.59 -7.91 -35.17
N GLN A 197 29.63 -8.71 -34.96
CA GLN A 197 31.01 -8.40 -35.34
C GLN A 197 31.61 -9.36 -36.40
N LYS A 198 30.76 -10.09 -37.13
CA LYS A 198 31.14 -10.81 -38.37
C LYS A 198 30.30 -10.31 -39.54
#